data_AF-G8YKW6-F1
#
_entry.id   AF-G8YKW6-F1
#
_cell.length_a   1.000
_cell.length_b   1.000
_cell.length_c   1.000
_cell.angle_alpha   90.00
_cell.angle_beta   90.00
_cell.angle_gamma   90.00
#
_symmetry.space_group_name_H-M   'P 1'
#
loop_
_entity.id
_entity.type
_entity.pdbx_description
1 polymer ?
#
loop_
_entity_poly.entity_id
_entity_poly.type
_entity_poly.pdbx_seq_one_letter_code
_entity_poly.pdbx_strand_id
1 'polypeptide(L)'
;MAGVTSAGLLLSAFLGGVARRLQVSIIGKEYPRSWNRVPGYLYSIGFFTGGYLIFSQVIDNNRKMLDRRLQVLREQRAQEQIFHEFSDEEEDHRFTADKRGGLFRILDKSAQSHK
;
A
#
# COMPACT_ATOMS: atom_id res chain seq x y z
N MET A 1 14.97 -2.22 -0.37
CA MET A 1 14.40 -3.38 -1.10
C MET A 1 14.17 -4.49 -0.10
N ALA A 2 12.94 -4.98 0.07
CA ALA A 2 12.67 -6.09 1.00
C ALA A 2 12.21 -7.31 0.21
N GLY A 3 13.07 -7.77 -0.69
CA GLY A 3 12.88 -9.01 -1.43
C GLY A 3 13.10 -10.23 -0.55
N VAL A 4 13.19 -11.39 -1.20
CA VAL A 4 13.51 -12.67 -0.53
C VAL A 4 14.81 -12.49 0.24
N THR A 5 14.75 -12.69 1.56
CA THR A 5 15.92 -12.60 2.45
C THR A 5 16.24 -13.97 3.04
N SER A 6 17.53 -14.22 3.28
CA SER A 6 17.98 -15.45 3.96
C SER A 6 17.34 -15.59 5.34
N ALA A 7 17.21 -14.48 6.09
CA ALA A 7 16.51 -14.47 7.37
C ALA A 7 15.03 -14.86 7.25
N GLY A 8 14.33 -14.33 6.23
CA GLY A 8 12.94 -14.69 5.93
C GLY A 8 12.79 -16.17 5.58
N LEU A 9 13.67 -16.71 4.74
CA LEU A 9 13.67 -18.13 4.39
C LEU A 9 13.92 -19.04 5.60
N LEU A 10 14.90 -18.69 6.44
CA LEU A 10 15.21 -19.44 7.65
C LEU A 10 14.05 -19.39 8.65
N LEU A 11 13.45 -18.21 8.84
CA LEU A 11 12.30 -18.05 9.73
C LEU A 11 11.09 -18.82 9.21
N SER A 12 10.80 -18.79 7.92
CA SER A 12 9.70 -19.55 7.31
C SER A 12 9.91 -21.05 7.42
N ALA A 13 11.13 -21.53 7.19
CA ALA A 13 11.45 -22.95 7.38
C ALA A 13 11.31 -23.36 8.86
N PHE A 14 11.79 -22.53 9.77
CA PHE A 14 11.64 -22.75 11.21
C PHE A 14 10.15 -22.80 11.62
N LEU A 15 9.35 -21.83 11.15
CA LEU A 15 7.90 -21.79 11.38
C LEU A 15 7.20 -23.04 10.86
N GLY A 16 7.55 -23.50 9.65
CA GLY A 16 7.00 -24.75 9.11
C GLY A 16 7.35 -25.97 9.98
N GLY A 17 8.59 -26.05 10.48
CA GLY A 17 9.00 -27.09 11.41
C GLY A 17 8.22 -27.04 12.74
N VAL A 18 8.09 -25.85 13.33
CA VAL A 18 7.36 -25.65 14.60
C VAL A 18 5.86 -25.93 14.42
N ALA A 19 5.26 -25.45 13.34
CA ALA A 19 3.85 -25.70 13.01
C ALA A 19 3.57 -27.19 12.90
N ARG A 20 4.45 -27.95 12.22
CA ARG A 20 4.29 -29.41 12.15
C ARG A 20 4.43 -30.07 13.51
N ARG A 21 5.38 -29.63 14.33
CA ARG A 21 5.56 -30.15 15.70
C ARG A 21 4.31 -29.92 16.54
N LEU A 22 3.74 -28.72 16.51
CA LEU A 22 2.51 -28.36 17.20
C LEU A 22 1.32 -29.21 16.69
N GLN A 23 1.19 -29.36 15.38
CA GLN A 23 0.14 -30.20 14.79
C GLN A 23 0.23 -31.65 15.28
N VAL A 24 1.44 -32.22 15.30
CA VAL A 24 1.65 -33.60 15.78
C VAL A 24 1.32 -33.71 17.28
N SER A 25 1.70 -32.73 18.10
CA SER A 25 1.37 -32.74 19.53
C SER A 25 -0.13 -32.60 19.81
N ILE A 26 -0.85 -31.81 19.01
CA ILE A 26 -2.30 -31.62 19.17
C ILE A 26 -3.05 -32.89 18.76
N ILE A 27 -2.66 -33.52 17.65
CA ILE A 27 -3.31 -34.73 17.14
C ILE A 27 -2.94 -35.96 17.99
N GLY A 28 -1.83 -35.91 18.73
CA GLY A 28 -1.31 -37.07 19.47
C GLY A 28 -0.80 -38.17 18.52
N LYS A 29 -0.36 -37.81 17.31
CA LYS A 29 0.05 -38.79 16.31
C LYS A 29 1.37 -39.44 16.68
N GLU A 30 1.33 -40.73 16.96
CA GLU A 30 2.53 -41.54 17.16
C GLU A 30 3.13 -42.01 15.84
N TYR A 31 4.47 -42.06 15.79
CA TYR A 31 5.21 -42.49 14.62
C TYR A 31 6.00 -43.76 14.98
N PRO A 32 5.67 -44.93 14.37
CA PRO A 32 6.31 -46.19 14.71
C PRO A 32 7.79 -46.25 14.29
N ARG A 33 8.21 -45.40 13.34
CA ARG A 33 9.60 -45.24 12.93
C ARG A 33 9.94 -43.75 12.81
N SER A 34 11.15 -43.39 13.22
CA SER A 34 11.67 -42.01 13.17
C SER A 34 11.77 -41.42 11.75
N TRP A 35 11.72 -42.25 10.71
CA TRP A 35 11.68 -41.82 9.31
C TRP A 35 10.28 -41.42 8.84
N ASN A 36 9.22 -41.97 9.44
CA ASN A 36 7.84 -41.71 9.03
C ASN A 36 7.38 -40.27 9.33
N ARG A 37 8.11 -39.55 10.19
CA ARG A 37 7.87 -38.13 10.48
C ARG A 37 8.44 -37.19 9.41
N VAL A 38 9.51 -37.59 8.71
CA VAL A 38 10.29 -36.71 7.81
C VAL A 38 9.46 -36.08 6.69
N PRO A 39 8.61 -36.83 5.95
CA PRO A 39 7.81 -36.24 4.88
C PRO A 39 6.89 -35.13 5.37
N GLY A 40 6.28 -35.29 6.55
CA GLY A 40 5.39 -34.28 7.12
C GLY A 40 6.09 -32.97 7.46
N TYR A 41 7.33 -33.04 7.96
CA TYR A 41 8.15 -31.85 8.19
C TYR A 41 8.59 -31.20 6.88
N LEU A 42 8.99 -31.99 5.88
CA LEU A 42 9.35 -31.47 4.56
C LEU A 42 8.20 -30.72 3.90
N TYR A 43 6.99 -31.30 3.90
CA TYR A 43 5.81 -30.63 3.35
C TYR A 43 5.46 -29.36 4.10
N SER A 44 5.53 -29.37 5.43
CA SER A 44 5.21 -28.17 6.21
C SER A 44 6.25 -27.07 6.01
N ILE A 45 7.54 -27.42 6.00
CA ILE A 45 8.60 -26.47 5.70
C ILE A 45 8.38 -25.87 4.31
N GLY A 46 8.23 -26.73 3.30
CA GLY A 46 8.01 -26.31 1.91
C GLY A 46 6.79 -25.43 1.73
N PHE A 47 5.69 -25.70 2.43
CA PHE A 47 4.49 -24.86 2.40
C PHE A 47 4.77 -23.45 2.93
N PHE A 48 5.46 -23.33 4.07
CA PHE A 48 5.77 -22.04 4.67
C PHE A 48 6.81 -21.25 3.87
N THR A 49 7.90 -21.88 3.40
CA THR A 49 8.88 -21.20 2.54
C THR A 49 8.28 -20.85 1.19
N GLY A 50 7.49 -21.73 0.59
CA GLY A 50 6.78 -21.44 -0.66
C GLY A 50 5.81 -20.26 -0.52
N GLY A 51 5.03 -20.24 0.56
CA GLY A 51 4.17 -19.11 0.90
C GLY A 51 4.96 -17.82 1.04
N TYR A 52 6.07 -17.83 1.79
CA TYR A 52 6.94 -16.65 1.95
C TYR A 52 7.43 -16.11 0.62
N LEU A 53 7.89 -16.97 -0.30
CA LEU A 53 8.34 -16.54 -1.62
C LEU A 53 7.23 -15.79 -2.38
N ILE A 54 6.01 -16.35 -2.39
CA ILE A 54 4.87 -15.72 -3.06
C ILE A 54 4.52 -14.37 -2.41
N PHE A 55 4.38 -14.34 -1.09
CA PHE A 55 4.03 -13.12 -0.36
C PHE A 55 5.09 -12.04 -0.48
N SER A 56 6.37 -12.41 -0.48
CA SER A 56 7.48 -11.46 -0.65
C SER A 56 7.37 -10.71 -1.98
N GLN A 57 7.04 -11.42 -3.07
CA GLN A 57 6.88 -10.81 -4.38
C GLN A 57 5.66 -9.89 -4.45
N VAL A 58 4.56 -10.27 -3.82
CA VAL A 58 3.36 -9.41 -3.73
C VAL A 58 3.66 -8.15 -2.93
N ILE A 59 4.35 -8.26 -1.79
CA ILE A 59 4.72 -7.11 -0.94
C ILE A 59 5.64 -6.16 -1.69
N ASP A 60 6.64 -6.68 -2.41
CA ASP A 60 7.56 -5.85 -3.19
C ASP A 60 6.85 -5.09 -4.31
N ASN A 61 5.90 -5.73 -4.99
CA ASN A 61 5.10 -5.07 -6.02
C ASN A 61 4.23 -3.95 -5.43
N ASN A 62 3.62 -4.20 -4.27
CA ASN A 62 2.83 -3.18 -3.57
C ASN A 62 3.69 -2.00 -3.11
N ARG A 63 4.88 -2.25 -2.58
CA ARG A 63 5.83 -1.19 -2.21
C ARG A 63 6.23 -0.34 -3.41
N LYS A 64 6.55 -0.96 -4.55
CA LYS A 64 6.83 -0.24 -5.80
C LYS A 64 5.68 0.66 -6.24
N MET A 65 4.43 0.20 -6.10
CA MET A 65 3.26 1.03 -6.43
C MET A 65 3.10 2.21 -5.47
N LEU A 66 3.33 1.99 -4.17
CA LEU A 66 3.26 3.04 -3.16
C LEU A 66 4.37 4.09 -3.36
N ASP A 67 5.60 3.65 -3.65
CA ASP A 67 6.73 4.54 -3.90
C ASP A 67 6.48 5.42 -5.12
N ARG A 68 5.90 4.86 -6.21
CA ARG A 68 5.50 5.66 -7.39
C ARG A 68 4.45 6.72 -7.04
N ARG A 69 3.43 6.36 -6.25
CA ARG A 69 2.39 7.32 -5.83
C ARG A 69 2.97 8.41 -4.93
N LEU A 70 3.86 8.04 -4.02
CA LEU A 70 4.57 8.99 -3.16
C LEU A 70 5.44 9.94 -3.98
N GLN A 71 6.11 9.45 -5.03
CA GLN A 71 6.89 10.30 -5.92
C GLN A 71 6.01 11.33 -6.64
N VAL A 72 4.89 10.89 -7.22
CA VAL A 72 3.94 11.81 -7.87
C VAL A 72 3.42 12.87 -6.90
N LEU A 73 3.08 12.49 -5.66
CA LEU A 73 2.63 13.45 -4.64
C LEU A 73 3.73 14.46 -4.26
N ARG A 74 5.00 14.05 -4.26
CA ARG A 74 6.13 14.96 -4.02
C ARG A 74 6.32 15.93 -5.19
N GLU A 75 6.20 15.45 -6.42
CA GLU A 75 6.27 16.29 -7.62
C GLU A 75 5.12 17.31 -7.66
N GLN A 76 3.90 16.90 -7.30
CA GLN A 76 2.76 17.81 -7.18
C GLN A 76 2.98 18.89 -6.11
N ARG A 77 3.49 18.52 -4.93
CA ARG A 77 3.83 19.53 -3.89
C ARG A 77 4.92 20.50 -4.35
N ALA A 78 5.92 20.03 -5.08
CA ALA A 78 6.95 20.91 -5.63
C ALA A 78 6.35 21.88 -6.66
N GLN A 79 5.42 21.43 -7.51
CA GLN A 79 4.69 22.31 -8.43
C GLN A 79 3.77 23.30 -7.73
N GLU A 80 3.09 22.88 -6.66
CA GLU A 80 2.26 23.76 -5.85
C GLU A 80 3.08 24.86 -5.18
N GLN A 81 4.27 24.53 -4.65
CA GLN A 81 5.20 25.53 -4.11
C GLN A 81 5.67 26.53 -5.17
N ILE A 82 5.97 26.06 -6.38
CA ILE A 82 6.34 26.92 -7.51
C ILE A 82 5.18 27.85 -7.90
N PHE A 83 3.94 27.33 -7.94
CA PHE A 83 2.75 28.16 -8.23
C PHE A 83 2.47 29.19 -7.14
N HIS A 84 2.69 28.84 -5.87
CA HIS A 84 2.54 29.77 -4.75
C HIS A 84 3.53 30.94 -4.82
N GLU A 85 4.77 30.67 -5.24
CA GLU A 85 5.81 31.70 -5.42
C GLU A 85 5.44 32.70 -6.54
N PHE A 86 4.75 32.26 -7.60
CA PHE A 86 4.25 33.16 -8.65
C PHE A 86 2.96 33.92 -8.26
N SER A 87 2.12 33.39 -7.39
CA SER A 87 0.94 34.11 -6.89
C SER A 87 1.28 35.17 -5.84
N ASP A 88 2.37 35.01 -5.09
CA ASP A 88 2.76 35.99 -4.07
C ASP A 88 3.48 37.23 -4.66
N GLU A 89 3.96 37.18 -5.92
CA GLU A 89 4.55 38.34 -6.62
C GLU A 89 3.55 39.17 -7.46
N GLU A 90 2.33 38.69 -7.75
CA GLU A 90 1.34 39.39 -8.59
C GLU A 90 -0.10 39.41 -8.04
N GLU A 91 -0.30 39.42 -6.73
CA GLU A 91 -1.63 39.73 -6.15
C GLU A 91 -1.94 41.25 -6.18
N ASP A 92 -1.99 41.85 -7.39
CA ASP A 92 -2.76 43.08 -7.61
C ASP A 92 -4.25 42.72 -7.78
N HIS A 93 -4.94 42.57 -6.64
CA HIS A 93 -6.38 42.24 -6.54
C HIS A 93 -7.33 43.31 -7.08
N ARG A 94 -6.86 44.25 -7.91
CA ARG A 94 -7.70 45.34 -8.43
C ARG A 94 -8.53 44.96 -9.66
N PHE A 95 -8.21 43.86 -10.36
CA PHE A 95 -8.84 43.53 -11.65
C PHE A 95 -10.00 42.52 -11.62
N THR A 96 -10.17 41.73 -10.55
CA THR A 96 -11.19 40.66 -10.49
C THR A 96 -12.49 41.07 -9.78
N ALA A 97 -12.52 42.21 -9.09
CA ALA A 97 -13.75 42.73 -8.47
C ALA A 97 -14.77 43.25 -9.50
N ASP A 98 -14.32 43.78 -10.63
CA ASP A 98 -15.18 44.52 -11.57
C ASP A 98 -15.93 43.63 -12.58
N LYS A 99 -15.54 42.36 -12.74
CA LYS A 99 -16.14 41.45 -13.74
C LYS A 99 -17.13 40.42 -13.19
N ARG A 100 -17.40 40.41 -11.87
CA ARG A 100 -18.38 39.50 -11.24
C ARG A 100 -19.83 40.05 -11.21
N GLY A 101 -20.09 41.26 -11.70
CA GLY A 101 -21.41 41.91 -11.58
C GLY A 101 -22.47 41.56 -12.64
N GLY A 102 -22.10 40.96 -13.78
CA GLY A 102 -23.03 40.77 -14.92
C GLY A 102 -23.86 39.48 -14.86
N LEU A 103 -23.21 38.34 -14.63
CA LEU A 103 -23.85 37.02 -14.67
C LEU A 103 -24.74 36.75 -13.46
N PHE A 104 -24.32 37.19 -12.27
CA PHE A 104 -25.12 37.04 -11.03
C PHE A 104 -26.36 37.93 -11.01
N ARG A 105 -26.36 39.06 -11.74
CA ARG A 105 -27.51 39.98 -11.82
C ARG A 105 -28.67 39.43 -12.66
N ILE A 106 -28.39 38.55 -13.63
CA ILE A 106 -29.42 37.89 -14.44
C ILE A 106 -30.07 36.75 -13.66
N LEU A 107 -29.27 35.99 -12.90
CA LEU A 107 -29.76 34.93 -12.01
C LEU A 107 -30.68 35.50 -10.92
N ASP A 108 -30.30 36.61 -10.26
CA ASP A 108 -31.15 37.26 -9.25
C ASP A 108 -32.45 37.82 -9.83
N LYS A 109 -32.43 38.35 -11.06
CA LYS A 109 -33.65 38.85 -11.73
C LYS A 109 -34.63 37.71 -12.08
N SER A 110 -34.13 36.53 -12.42
CA SER A 110 -34.97 35.36 -12.69
C SER A 110 -35.61 34.77 -11.42
N ALA A 111 -34.94 34.90 -10.27
CA ALA A 111 -35.44 34.42 -8.98
C ALA A 111 -36.54 35.35 -8.39
N GLN A 112 -36.51 36.65 -8.68
CA GLN A 112 -37.52 37.61 -8.21
C GLN A 112 -38.82 37.61 -9.04
N SER A 113 -38.84 37.04 -10.24
CA SER A 113 -40.04 37.00 -11.10
C SER A 113 -41.01 35.86 -10.77
N HIS A 114 -40.68 35.01 -9.78
CA HIS A 114 -41.52 33.92 -9.27
C HIS A 114 -41.86 34.09 -7.78
N LYS A 115 -42.18 35.32 -7.37
CA LYS A 115 -42.96 35.61 -6.16
C LYS A 115 -44.15 36.47 -6.51
#